data_AF-A0A2E3H0Z5-F1
#
_entry.id   AF-A0A2E3H0Z5-F1
#
_cell.length_a   1.000
_cell.length_b   1.000
_cell.length_c   1.000
_cell.angle_alpha   90.00
_cell.angle_beta   90.00
_cell.angle_gamma   90.00
#
_symmetry.space_group_name_H-M   'P 1'
#
loop_
_entity.id
_entity.type
_entity.pdbx_description
1 polymer ?
#
loop_
_entity_poly.entity_id
_entity_poly.type
_entity_poly.pdbx_seq_one_letter_code
_entity_poly.pdbx_strand_id
1 'polypeptide(L)' 'MPPQGVPLDAVTSYDAAVASVGCKMRSEKDYLPVEIQTGMSRQQVLEMTAYKIANKQAVRLEDGSVQLTTGACA' A
#
# COMPACT_ATOMS: atom_id res chain seq x y z
N MET A 1 5.78 -12.43 5.13
CA MET A 1 4.53 -13.08 4.67
C MET A 1 3.48 -12.00 4.46
N PRO A 2 2.61 -12.11 3.43
CA PRO A 2 1.54 -11.14 3.22
C PRO A 2 0.56 -11.13 4.43
N PRO A 3 -0.21 -10.04 4.62
CA PRO A 3 -1.16 -9.94 5.71
C PRO A 3 -2.23 -11.04 5.64
N GLN A 4 -2.75 -11.44 6.79
CA GLN A 4 -3.78 -12.48 6.86
C GLN A 4 -5.19 -11.89 6.67
N GLY A 5 -6.11 -12.72 6.17
CA GLY A 5 -7.52 -12.33 6.00
C GLY A 5 -7.76 -11.23 4.97
N VAL A 6 -6.80 -10.98 4.07
CA VAL A 6 -6.96 -10.05 2.95
C VAL A 6 -7.62 -10.75 1.75
N PRO A 7 -8.27 -10.00 0.85
CA PRO A 7 -8.74 -10.55 -0.43
C PRO A 7 -7.65 -11.26 -1.23
N LEU A 8 -8.05 -12.23 -2.07
CA LEU A 8 -7.12 -13.08 -2.84
C LEU A 8 -6.17 -12.29 -3.76
N ASP A 9 -6.63 -11.14 -4.26
CA ASP A 9 -5.93 -10.25 -5.18
C ASP A 9 -5.27 -9.05 -4.47
N ALA A 10 -5.32 -8.99 -3.14
CA ALA A 10 -4.97 -7.79 -2.37
C ALA A 10 -3.58 -7.22 -2.65
N VAL A 11 -2.58 -8.05 -2.98
CA VAL A 11 -1.23 -7.58 -3.29
C VAL A 11 -1.17 -6.78 -4.59
N THR A 12 -1.90 -7.22 -5.61
CA THR A 12 -1.95 -6.56 -6.93
C THR A 12 -2.90 -5.37 -6.87
N SER A 13 -4.04 -5.53 -6.20
CA SER A 13 -5.04 -4.48 -6.01
C SER A 13 -4.49 -3.33 -5.16
N TYR A 14 -3.60 -3.63 -4.20
CA TYR A 14 -2.90 -2.61 -3.42
C TYR A 14 -1.96 -1.76 -4.28
N ASP A 15 -1.15 -2.35 -5.15
CA ASP A 15 -0.23 -1.57 -6.00
C ASP A 15 -1.01 -0.65 -6.95
N ALA A 16 -2.10 -1.15 -7.53
CA ALA A 16 -3.00 -0.34 -8.35
C ALA A 16 -3.67 0.78 -7.56
N ALA A 17 -4.15 0.50 -6.34
CA ALA A 17 -4.79 1.49 -5.48
C ALA A 17 -3.81 2.58 -5.03
N VAL A 18 -2.57 2.22 -4.68
CA VAL A 18 -1.55 3.22 -4.32
C VAL A 18 -1.12 4.04 -5.54
N ALA A 19 -1.08 3.44 -6.74
CA ALA A 19 -0.86 4.20 -7.97
C ALA A 19 -1.97 5.23 -8.22
N SER A 20 -3.23 4.91 -7.89
CA SER A 20 -4.36 5.83 -8.06
C SER A 20 -4.27 7.11 -7.20
N VAL A 21 -3.53 7.05 -6.09
CA VAL A 21 -3.27 8.20 -5.19
C VAL A 21 -1.90 8.85 -5.41
N GLY A 22 -1.22 8.52 -6.52
CA GLY A 22 0.06 9.13 -6.90
C GLY A 22 1.29 8.45 -6.31
N CYS A 23 1.22 7.13 -6.06
CA CYS A 23 2.35 6.28 -5.66
C CYS A 23 2.98 6.55 -4.29
N LYS A 24 2.50 7.57 -3.58
CA LYS A 24 3.05 8.04 -2.31
C LYS A 24 1.92 8.18 -1.30
N MET A 25 1.97 7.39 -0.24
CA MET A 25 1.04 7.47 0.87
C MET A 25 1.66 8.25 2.03
N ARG A 26 1.08 9.40 2.35
CA ARG A 26 1.60 10.30 3.39
C ARG A 26 0.64 10.44 4.56
N SER A 27 -0.65 10.56 4.26
CA SER A 27 -1.67 10.95 5.21
C SER A 27 -2.92 10.10 5.06
N GLU A 28 -3.85 10.22 6.00
CA GLU A 28 -5.13 9.50 5.95
C GLU A 28 -5.88 9.64 4.62
N LYS A 29 -5.75 10.80 3.95
CA LYS A 29 -6.35 11.05 2.62
C LYS A 29 -5.82 10.13 1.51
N ASP A 30 -4.63 9.57 1.68
CA ASP A 30 -4.01 8.66 0.72
C ASP A 30 -4.34 7.20 1.06
N TYR A 31 -4.43 6.87 2.34
CA TYR A 31 -4.71 5.52 2.81
C TYR A 31 -6.20 5.15 2.69
N LEU A 32 -7.13 6.07 2.95
CA LEU A 32 -8.57 5.79 2.89
C LEU A 32 -9.02 5.33 1.49
N PRO A 33 -8.60 5.96 0.36
CA PRO A 33 -8.89 5.44 -0.98
C PRO A 33 -8.33 4.03 -1.22
N VAL A 34 -7.16 3.71 -0.64
CA VAL A 34 -6.56 2.37 -0.76
C VAL A 34 -7.39 1.34 -0.01
N GLU A 35 -7.86 1.65 1.19
CA GLU A 35 -8.78 0.79 1.96
C GLU A 35 -10.05 0.50 1.16
N ILE A 36 -10.68 1.53 0.59
CA ILE A 36 -11.92 1.40 -0.20
C ILE A 36 -11.70 0.56 -1.47
N GLN A 37 -10.63 0.84 -2.22
CA GLN A 37 -10.37 0.16 -3.49
C GLN A 37 -9.96 -1.31 -3.31
N THR A 38 -9.26 -1.62 -2.22
CA THR A 38 -8.77 -2.98 -1.96
C THR A 38 -9.73 -3.81 -1.12
N GLY A 39 -10.72 -3.18 -0.47
CA GLY A 39 -11.58 -3.83 0.52
C GLY A 39 -10.85 -4.23 1.80
N MET A 40 -9.62 -3.76 2.02
CA MET A 40 -8.84 -4.02 3.22
C MET A 40 -9.20 -3.04 4.34
N SER A 41 -9.18 -3.53 5.58
CA SER A 41 -9.23 -2.66 6.74
C SER A 41 -7.97 -1.80 6.87
N ARG A 42 -8.05 -0.73 7.67
CA ARG A 42 -6.90 0.12 8.01
C ARG A 42 -5.67 -0.68 8.42
N GLN A 43 -5.86 -1.62 9.34
CA GLN A 43 -4.76 -2.45 9.85
C GLN A 43 -4.13 -3.29 8.76
N GLN A 44 -4.95 -3.91 7.90
CA GLN A 44 -4.46 -4.71 6.77
C GLN A 44 -3.70 -3.88 5.73
N VAL A 45 -4.14 -2.66 5.46
CA VAL A 45 -3.39 -1.73 4.58
C VAL A 45 -2.04 -1.38 5.20
N LEU A 46 -1.97 -1.11 6.50
CA LEU A 46 -0.70 -0.84 7.19
C LEU A 46 0.23 -2.07 7.19
N GLU A 47 -0.31 -3.26 7.43
CA GLU A 47 0.43 -4.52 7.36
C GLU A 47 0.92 -4.80 5.94
N MET A 48 0.10 -4.55 4.91
CA MET A 48 0.49 -4.68 3.51
C MET A 48 1.62 -3.69 3.16
N THR A 49 1.52 -2.46 3.65
CA THR A 49 2.55 -1.43 3.49
C THR A 49 3.88 -1.90 4.10
N ALA A 50 3.84 -2.42 5.32
CA ALA A 50 5.01 -2.98 6.00
C ALA A 50 5.58 -4.20 5.24
N TYR A 51 4.71 -5.08 4.73
CA TYR A 51 5.10 -6.20 3.89
C TYR A 51 5.82 -5.72 2.62
N LYS A 52 5.30 -4.72 1.90
CA LYS A 52 5.94 -4.15 0.70
C LYS A 52 7.31 -3.57 1.02
N ILE A 53 7.45 -2.83 2.13
CA ILE A 53 8.74 -2.28 2.59
C ILE A 53 9.73 -3.42 2.88
N ALA A 54 9.31 -4.44 3.62
CA ALA A 54 10.16 -5.58 3.98
C ALA A 54 10.66 -6.35 2.75
N ASN A 55 9.89 -6.38 1.67
CA ASN A 55 10.26 -7.01 0.39
C ASN A 55 10.99 -6.06 -0.57
N LYS A 56 11.37 -4.85 -0.13
CA LYS A 56 12.01 -3.82 -0.96
C LYS A 56 11.15 -3.37 -2.16
N GLN A 57 9.84 -3.44 -2.00
CA GLN A 57 8.83 -3.01 -2.97
C GLN A 57 8.25 -1.63 -2.63
N ALA A 58 8.66 -1.06 -1.50
CA ALA A 58 8.33 0.30 -1.09
C ALA A 58 9.44 0.82 -0.18
N VAL A 59 9.54 2.15 -0.08
CA VAL A 59 10.52 2.84 0.77
C VAL A 59 9.83 3.85 1.67
N ARG A 60 10.33 4.01 2.90
CA ARG A 60 9.98 5.14 3.76
C ARG A 60 10.87 6.32 3.38
N LEU A 61 10.25 7.46 3.12
CA LEU A 61 10.96 8.71 2.84
C LEU A 61 11.20 9.48 4.15
N GLU A 62 12.10 10.46 4.08
CA GLU A 62 12.47 11.30 5.24
C GLU A 62 11.29 12.08 5.82
N ASP A 63 10.30 12.42 4.98
CA ASP A 63 9.07 13.11 5.40
C ASP A 63 8.02 12.18 6.04
N GLY A 64 8.38 10.92 6.30
CA GLY A 64 7.55 9.91 6.94
C GLY A 64 6.57 9.19 6.01
N SER A 65 6.46 9.60 4.75
CA SER A 65 5.61 8.94 3.76
C SER A 65 6.20 7.61 3.28
N VAL A 66 5.34 6.81 2.64
CA VAL A 66 5.73 5.57 1.97
C VAL A 66 5.54 5.74 0.48
N GLN A 67 6.60 5.48 -0.29
CA GLN A 67 6.55 5.43 -1.75
C GLN A 67 6.68 4.00 -2.23
N LEU A 68 5.75 3.56 -3.07
CA LEU A 68 5.81 2.26 -3.73
C LEU A 68 6.82 2.31 -4.88
N THR A 69 7.52 1.19 -5.13
CA THR A 69 8.54 1.06 -6.18
C THR A 69 8.29 -0.15 -7.07
N THR A 70 7.03 -0.60 -7.15
CA THR A 70 6.58 -1.74 -7.97
C THR A 70 5.30 -1.40 -8.72
N GLY A 71 4.95 -2.25 -9.68
CA GLY A 71 3.75 -2.08 -10.50
C GLY A 71 3.84 -0.79 -11.33
N ALA A 72 2.76 -0.01 -11.34
CA ALA A 72 2.71 1.28 -12.04
C ALA A 72 3.51 2.41 -11.34
N CYS A 73 4.09 2.14 -10.17
CA CYS A 73 4.88 3.09 -9.38
C CYS A 73 6.40 2.86 -9.47
N ALA A 74 6.84 1.97 -10.36
CA ALA A 74 8.25 1.69 -10.62
C ALA A 74 8.83 2.60 -11.71
#